data_AF-A0A7C4DDB9-F1
#
_entry.id   AF-A0A7C4DDB9-F1
#
_cell.length_a   1.000
_cell.length_b   1.000
_cell.length_c   1.000
_cell.angle_alpha   90.00
_cell.angle_beta   90.00
_cell.angle_gamma   90.00
#
_symmetry.space_group_name_H-M   'P 1'
#
loop_
_entity.id
_entity.type
_entity.pdbx_description
1 polymer ?
#
loop_
_entity_poly.entity_id
_entity_poly.type
_entity_poly.pdbx_seq_one_letter_code
_entity_poly.pdbx_strand_id
1 'polypeptide(L)'
;MLNAVLHKLGMVKGTIHCRGSEPEICGRELVSHILSKFGRVKIAHIGYQPGHVKALARLLGSEGVYVTDLDPANIGQVKFGIEILDGRLNQDVLRKVDVAYITGSAAVNGTLPELLDLCKVYGVKPVVYGVTGKGLANLLKLEVFCPYGHYSLDSSSRLNVKL
;
A
#
# COMPACT_ATOMS: atom_id res chain seq x y z
N MET A 1 -5.48 17.16 -6.72
CA MET A 1 -5.68 17.64 -8.11
C MET A 1 -5.27 16.61 -9.16
N LEU A 2 -4.05 16.05 -9.11
CA LEU A 2 -3.56 15.08 -10.11
C LEU A 2 -4.50 13.87 -10.33
N ASN A 3 -4.92 13.20 -9.25
CA ASN A 3 -5.86 12.07 -9.35
C ASN A 3 -7.17 12.46 -10.04
N ALA A 4 -7.70 13.66 -9.75
CA ALA A 4 -8.96 14.13 -10.34
C ALA A 4 -8.82 14.41 -11.85
N VAL A 5 -7.71 15.02 -12.27
CA VAL A 5 -7.42 15.27 -13.70
C VAL A 5 -7.28 13.95 -14.45
N LEU A 6 -6.42 13.04 -13.96
CA LEU A 6 -6.20 11.75 -14.61
C LEU A 6 -7.45 10.87 -14.59
N HIS A 7 -8.30 11.00 -13.56
CA HIS A 7 -9.58 10.32 -13.51
C HIS A 7 -10.54 10.83 -14.58
N LYS A 8 -10.65 12.16 -14.72
CA LYS A 8 -11.46 12.79 -15.78
C LYS A 8 -10.98 12.42 -17.19
N LEU A 9 -9.68 12.18 -17.35
CA LEU A 9 -9.07 11.69 -18.59
C LEU A 9 -9.18 10.16 -18.79
N GLY A 10 -9.83 9.43 -17.87
CA GLY A 10 -9.99 7.97 -17.95
C GLY A 10 -8.70 7.17 -17.71
N MET A 11 -7.61 7.82 -17.33
CA MET A 11 -6.28 7.22 -17.15
C MET A 11 -6.14 6.49 -15.81
N VAL A 12 -6.88 6.93 -14.79
CA VAL A 12 -6.95 6.25 -13.48
C VAL A 12 -8.39 6.13 -13.02
N LYS A 13 -8.69 5.05 -12.30
CA LYS A 13 -10.03 4.80 -11.75
C LYS A 13 -9.97 4.43 -10.27
N GLY A 14 -11.11 4.52 -9.60
CA GLY A 14 -11.20 4.16 -8.18
C GLY A 14 -10.42 5.11 -7.27
N THR A 15 -10.52 6.42 -7.47
CA THR A 15 -9.76 7.44 -6.72
C THR A 15 -10.45 7.93 -5.46
N ILE A 16 -11.64 7.41 -5.15
CA ILE A 16 -12.40 7.70 -3.93
C ILE A 16 -12.15 6.59 -2.91
N HIS A 17 -12.02 6.97 -1.63
CA HIS A 17 -11.73 6.02 -0.56
C HIS A 17 -12.81 4.94 -0.40
N CYS A 18 -12.34 3.77 0.02
CA CYS A 18 -13.17 2.69 0.53
C CYS A 18 -13.99 3.13 1.77
N ARG A 19 -15.07 2.40 2.07
CA ARG A 19 -16.06 2.73 3.11
C ARG A 19 -16.41 1.51 3.96
N GLY A 20 -16.93 1.74 5.16
CA GLY A 20 -17.45 0.67 6.03
C GLY A 20 -16.40 -0.40 6.34
N SER A 21 -16.73 -1.66 6.09
CA SER A 21 -15.87 -2.82 6.36
C SER A 21 -14.82 -3.11 5.28
N GLU A 22 -14.82 -2.37 4.17
CA GLU A 22 -13.90 -2.60 3.05
C GLU A 22 -12.40 -2.57 3.43
N PRO A 23 -11.91 -1.69 4.35
CA PRO A 23 -10.52 -1.74 4.79
C PRO A 23 -10.10 -3.07 5.42
N GLU A 24 -11.00 -3.74 6.13
CA GLU A 24 -10.72 -5.06 6.71
C GLU A 24 -10.68 -6.15 5.64
N ILE A 25 -11.62 -6.10 4.68
CA ILE A 25 -11.65 -7.04 3.55
C ILE A 25 -10.41 -6.86 2.67
N CYS A 26 -9.94 -5.61 2.51
CA CYS A 26 -8.74 -5.25 1.76
C CYS A 26 -7.49 -5.99 2.26
N GLY A 27 -7.40 -6.28 3.57
CA GLY A 27 -6.32 -7.10 4.10
C GLY A 27 -6.30 -8.54 3.56
N ARG A 28 -7.47 -9.16 3.36
CA ARG A 28 -7.56 -10.51 2.77
C ARG A 28 -7.21 -10.53 1.29
N GLU A 29 -7.64 -9.51 0.57
CA GLU A 29 -7.26 -9.32 -0.84
C GLU A 29 -5.75 -9.10 -0.98
N LEU A 30 -5.12 -8.39 -0.03
CA LEU A 30 -3.68 -8.18 -0.02
C LEU A 30 -2.92 -9.50 0.12
N VAL A 31 -3.34 -10.36 1.03
CA VAL A 31 -2.77 -11.70 1.20
C VAL A 31 -2.87 -12.51 -0.10
N SER A 32 -4.04 -12.53 -0.73
CA SER A 32 -4.27 -13.26 -1.98
C SER A 32 -3.41 -12.72 -3.13
N HIS A 33 -3.29 -11.40 -3.21
CA HIS A 33 -2.44 -10.71 -4.18
C HIS A 33 -0.94 -11.02 -3.98
N ILE A 34 -0.45 -11.03 -2.73
CA ILE A 34 0.93 -11.38 -2.42
C ILE A 34 1.21 -12.83 -2.80
N LEU A 35 0.38 -13.77 -2.33
CA LEU A 35 0.61 -15.20 -2.57
C LEU A 35 0.59 -15.57 -4.06
N SER A 36 -0.34 -15.01 -4.82
CA SER A 36 -0.46 -15.30 -6.25
C SER A 36 0.68 -14.72 -7.08
N LYS A 37 1.25 -13.59 -6.66
CA LYS A 37 2.23 -12.84 -7.47
C LYS A 37 3.68 -13.03 -7.03
N PHE A 38 3.92 -13.10 -5.73
CA PHE A 38 5.25 -13.13 -5.13
C PHE A 38 5.48 -14.41 -4.32
N GLY A 39 4.43 -15.19 -4.02
CA GLY A 39 4.52 -16.31 -3.11
C GLY A 39 4.69 -15.84 -1.66
N ARG A 40 5.43 -16.62 -0.87
CA ARG A 40 5.67 -16.33 0.55
C ARG A 40 7.04 -15.66 0.72
N VAL A 41 7.03 -14.33 0.76
CA VAL A 41 8.23 -13.46 0.79
C VAL A 41 8.20 -12.50 1.98
N LYS A 42 9.33 -11.88 2.31
CA LYS A 42 9.38 -10.85 3.36
C LYS A 42 8.85 -9.53 2.84
N ILE A 43 8.01 -8.87 3.65
CA ILE A 43 7.27 -7.67 3.26
C ILE A 43 7.68 -6.48 4.12
N ALA A 44 7.95 -5.34 3.48
CA ALA A 44 7.88 -4.04 4.14
C ALA A 44 6.51 -3.41 3.88
N HIS A 45 5.89 -2.86 4.91
CA HIS A 45 4.65 -2.09 4.83
C HIS A 45 4.92 -0.68 5.35
N ILE A 46 5.09 0.26 4.43
CA ILE A 46 5.47 1.65 4.71
C ILE A 46 4.18 2.49 4.81
N GLY A 47 3.86 2.86 6.04
CA GLY A 47 2.60 3.46 6.47
C GLY A 47 1.70 2.42 7.14
N TYR A 48 1.37 2.59 8.42
CA TYR A 48 0.52 1.66 9.15
C TYR A 48 -0.92 1.67 8.62
N GLN A 49 -1.38 0.50 8.16
CA GLN A 49 -2.78 0.24 7.86
C GLN A 49 -3.25 -1.00 8.65
N PRO A 50 -4.15 -0.85 9.66
CA PRO A 50 -4.54 -1.93 10.56
C PRO A 50 -5.02 -3.23 9.89
N GLY A 51 -5.90 -3.14 8.89
CA GLY A 51 -6.45 -4.28 8.15
C GLY A 51 -5.39 -5.02 7.33
N HIS A 52 -4.48 -4.28 6.67
CA HIS A 52 -3.35 -4.89 5.96
C HIS A 52 -2.40 -5.59 6.95
N VAL A 53 -1.95 -4.86 7.99
CA VAL A 53 -0.97 -5.40 8.95
C VAL A 53 -1.52 -6.60 9.70
N LYS A 54 -2.79 -6.58 10.11
CA LYS A 54 -3.46 -7.74 10.74
C LYS A 54 -3.45 -8.97 9.83
N ALA A 55 -3.71 -8.80 8.54
CA ALA A 55 -3.74 -9.90 7.58
C ALA A 55 -2.32 -10.42 7.28
N LEU A 56 -1.35 -9.53 7.12
CA LEU A 56 0.05 -9.87 6.90
C LEU A 56 0.66 -10.59 8.11
N ALA A 57 0.41 -10.11 9.33
CA ALA A 57 0.86 -10.75 10.56
C ALA A 57 0.37 -12.20 10.66
N ARG A 58 -0.91 -12.43 10.33
CA ARG A 58 -1.50 -13.78 10.30
C ARG A 58 -0.88 -14.66 9.21
N LEU A 59 -0.58 -14.08 8.05
CA LEU A 59 -0.01 -14.83 6.93
C LEU A 59 1.44 -15.22 7.22
N LEU A 60 2.29 -14.25 7.56
CA LEU A 60 3.75 -14.36 7.52
C LEU A 60 4.41 -14.44 8.90
N GLY A 61 3.67 -14.17 9.97
CA GLY A 61 4.23 -14.01 11.33
C GLY A 61 4.96 -12.68 11.51
N SER A 62 5.44 -12.42 12.73
CA SER A 62 6.14 -11.18 13.09
C SER A 62 7.53 -11.05 12.44
N GLU A 63 8.15 -12.14 12.00
CA GLU A 63 9.47 -12.13 11.36
C GLU A 63 9.40 -11.90 9.84
N GLY A 64 8.22 -12.05 9.25
CA GLY A 64 8.01 -11.91 7.81
C GLY A 64 7.52 -10.53 7.36
N VAL A 65 7.23 -9.63 8.31
CA VAL A 65 6.63 -8.32 8.04
C VAL A 65 7.31 -7.25 8.88
N TYR A 66 7.79 -6.21 8.22
CA TYR A 66 8.26 -4.99 8.85
C TYR A 66 7.28 -3.87 8.55
N VAL A 67 6.90 -3.09 9.57
CA VAL A 67 5.96 -1.97 9.42
C VAL A 67 6.65 -0.71 9.88
N THR A 68 6.59 0.35 9.08
CA THR A 68 7.07 1.68 9.45
C THR A 68 5.95 2.71 9.35
N ASP A 69 5.99 3.76 10.18
CA ASP A 69 5.08 4.89 10.10
C ASP A 69 5.80 6.21 10.43
N LEU A 70 5.18 7.34 10.05
CA LEU A 70 5.66 8.69 10.39
C LEU A 70 4.85 9.33 11.53
N ASP A 71 3.68 8.78 11.86
CA ASP A 71 2.83 9.21 12.95
C ASP A 71 3.44 8.77 14.31
N PRO A 72 3.89 9.71 15.15
CA PRO A 72 4.44 9.40 16.47
C PRO A 72 3.47 8.63 17.37
N ALA A 73 2.16 8.74 17.13
CA ALA A 73 1.19 7.97 17.86
C ALA A 73 1.28 6.48 17.55
N ASN A 74 1.71 6.08 16.34
CA ASN A 74 1.84 4.67 15.97
C ASN A 74 3.21 4.09 16.33
N ILE A 75 4.28 4.88 16.24
CA ILE A 75 5.66 4.44 16.41
C ILE A 75 5.89 3.84 17.82
N GLY A 76 6.57 2.69 17.86
CA GLY A 76 6.86 1.93 19.09
C GLY A 76 5.68 1.12 19.62
N GLN A 77 4.48 1.25 19.05
CA GLN A 77 3.36 0.40 19.43
C GLN A 77 3.48 -0.99 18.81
N VAL A 78 3.10 -2.01 19.57
CA VAL A 78 2.94 -3.38 19.08
C VAL A 78 1.50 -3.60 18.64
N LYS A 79 1.29 -3.88 17.35
CA LYS A 79 -0.01 -4.19 16.76
C LYS A 79 0.03 -5.56 16.11
N PHE A 80 -0.87 -6.44 16.53
CA PHE A 80 -0.95 -7.81 16.01
C PHE A 80 0.38 -8.60 16.13
N GLY A 81 1.18 -8.30 17.15
CA GLY A 81 2.50 -8.91 17.37
C GLY A 81 3.64 -8.31 16.55
N ILE A 82 3.39 -7.21 15.82
CA ILE A 82 4.40 -6.48 15.05
C ILE A 82 4.60 -5.11 15.68
N GLU A 83 5.85 -4.74 15.97
CA GLU A 83 6.21 -3.38 16.36
C GLU A 83 6.17 -2.45 15.14
N ILE A 84 5.53 -1.30 15.29
CA ILE A 84 5.55 -0.25 14.27
C ILE A 84 6.81 0.58 14.47
N LEU A 85 7.70 0.48 13.49
CA LEU A 85 8.99 1.17 13.48
C LEU A 85 8.83 2.63 13.00
N ASP A 86 9.80 3.45 13.37
CA ASP A 86 9.90 4.81 12.85
C ASP A 86 10.27 4.80 11.36
N GLY A 87 9.64 5.67 10.56
CA GLY A 87 9.96 5.83 9.13
C GLY A 87 11.43 6.18 8.83
N ARG A 88 12.19 6.70 9.79
CA ARG A 88 13.65 6.86 9.67
C ARG A 88 14.39 5.54 9.45
N LEU A 89 13.78 4.41 9.82
CA LEU A 89 14.32 3.06 9.63
C LEU A 89 13.93 2.43 8.28
N ASN A 90 13.25 3.18 7.39
CA ASN A 90 12.83 2.68 6.08
C ASN A 90 13.98 2.04 5.28
N GLN A 91 15.17 2.66 5.29
CA GLN A 91 16.33 2.11 4.60
C GLN A 91 16.75 0.74 5.16
N ASP A 92 16.82 0.61 6.48
CA ASP A 92 17.23 -0.64 7.14
C ASP A 92 16.20 -1.75 6.97
N VAL A 93 14.92 -1.37 6.92
CA VAL A 93 13.82 -2.28 6.62
C VAL A 93 13.89 -2.77 5.17
N LEU A 94 14.08 -1.86 4.21
CA LEU A 94 14.13 -2.21 2.79
C LEU A 94 15.29 -3.15 2.44
N ARG A 95 16.40 -3.13 3.18
CA ARG A 95 17.49 -4.09 3.02
C ARG A 95 17.14 -5.55 3.37
N LYS A 96 16.02 -5.78 4.06
CA LYS A 96 15.67 -7.09 4.67
C LYS A 96 14.48 -7.78 4.01
N VAL A 97 13.88 -7.16 2.99
CA VAL A 97 12.60 -7.58 2.40
C VAL A 97 12.72 -7.75 0.89
N ASP A 98 11.77 -8.47 0.31
CA ASP A 98 11.71 -8.70 -1.14
C ASP A 98 10.72 -7.74 -1.82
N VAL A 99 9.66 -7.35 -1.11
CA VAL A 99 8.57 -6.50 -1.62
C VAL A 99 8.22 -5.41 -0.60
N ALA A 100 8.01 -4.18 -1.10
CA ALA A 100 7.60 -3.04 -0.30
C ALA A 100 6.22 -2.54 -0.75
N TYR A 101 5.25 -2.59 0.17
CA TYR A 101 3.97 -1.91 0.02
C TYR A 101 4.10 -0.50 0.59
N ILE A 102 4.03 0.51 -0.28
CA ILE A 102 4.27 1.92 0.06
C ILE A 102 2.97 2.69 0.00
N THR A 103 2.62 3.40 1.06
CA THR A 103 1.42 4.25 1.08
C THR A 103 1.46 5.29 -0.03
N GLY A 104 0.33 5.50 -0.69
CA GLY A 104 0.16 6.58 -1.66
C GLY A 104 0.33 7.98 -1.05
N SER A 105 0.25 8.14 0.28
CA SER A 105 0.57 9.41 0.94
C SER A 105 2.06 9.77 0.90
N ALA A 106 2.96 8.80 0.63
CA ALA A 106 4.38 9.07 0.42
C ALA A 106 4.62 10.00 -0.78
N ALA A 107 3.71 9.97 -1.76
CA ALA A 107 3.74 10.91 -2.89
C ALA A 107 3.42 12.35 -2.45
N VAL A 108 2.55 12.51 -1.44
CA VAL A 108 2.06 13.81 -0.98
C VAL A 108 3.07 14.48 -0.06
N ASN A 109 3.72 13.72 0.81
CA ASN A 109 4.73 14.23 1.74
C ASN A 109 6.15 14.27 1.15
N GLY A 110 6.33 13.90 -0.13
CA GLY A 110 7.61 13.99 -0.84
C GLY A 110 8.60 12.86 -0.59
N THR A 111 8.22 11.81 0.14
CA THR A 111 9.13 10.69 0.48
C THR A 111 9.15 9.56 -0.55
N LEU A 112 8.17 9.50 -1.47
CA LEU A 112 8.08 8.41 -2.45
C LEU A 112 9.33 8.27 -3.36
N PRO A 113 9.92 9.34 -3.93
CA PRO A 113 11.09 9.19 -4.81
C PRO A 113 12.27 8.50 -4.12
N GLU A 114 12.61 8.93 -2.90
CA GLU A 114 13.68 8.32 -2.09
C GLU A 114 13.41 6.84 -1.82
N LEU A 115 12.17 6.50 -1.44
CA LEU A 115 11.78 5.11 -1.21
C LEU A 115 11.91 4.23 -2.46
N LEU A 116 11.59 4.77 -3.64
CA LEU A 116 11.73 4.06 -4.90
C LEU A 116 13.20 3.87 -5.29
N ASP A 117 14.05 4.87 -5.05
CA ASP A 117 15.50 4.76 -5.25
C ASP A 117 16.10 3.70 -4.33
N LEU A 118 15.72 3.68 -3.05
CA LEU A 118 16.12 2.63 -2.11
C LEU A 118 15.65 1.25 -2.58
N CYS A 119 14.41 1.12 -3.06
CA CYS A 119 13.91 -0.14 -3.61
C CYS A 119 14.76 -0.60 -4.80
N LYS A 120 15.13 0.31 -5.70
CA LYS A 120 16.00 0.01 -6.84
C LYS A 120 17.40 -0.43 -6.39
N VAL A 121 17.99 0.25 -5.41
CA VAL A 121 19.32 -0.05 -4.87
C VAL A 121 19.35 -1.44 -4.21
N TYR A 122 18.31 -1.80 -3.47
CA TYR A 122 18.25 -3.08 -2.73
C TYR A 122 17.54 -4.20 -3.48
N GLY A 123 17.09 -3.98 -4.73
CA GLY A 123 16.38 -4.99 -5.51
C GLY A 123 14.98 -5.33 -4.98
N VAL A 124 14.37 -4.45 -4.20
CA VAL A 124 13.04 -4.62 -3.62
C VAL A 124 11.98 -4.24 -4.65
N LYS A 125 10.91 -5.04 -4.77
CA LYS A 125 9.77 -4.71 -5.64
C LYS A 125 8.83 -3.70 -4.96
N PRO A 126 8.66 -2.46 -5.47
CA PRO A 126 7.70 -1.52 -4.89
C PRO A 126 6.28 -1.74 -5.43
N VAL A 127 5.30 -1.64 -4.54
CA VAL A 127 3.87 -1.59 -4.85
C VAL A 127 3.24 -0.43 -4.07
N VAL A 128 2.62 0.51 -4.77
CA VAL A 128 1.93 1.64 -4.13
C VAL A 128 0.54 1.19 -3.67
N TYR A 129 0.12 1.49 -2.44
CA TYR A 129 -1.24 1.19 -1.99
C TYR A 129 -2.03 2.44 -1.61
N GLY A 130 -3.36 2.32 -1.64
CA GLY A 130 -4.28 3.41 -1.36
C GLY A 130 -4.60 4.30 -2.57
N VAL A 131 -5.66 5.10 -2.45
CA VAL A 131 -6.19 5.88 -3.57
C VAL A 131 -5.34 7.12 -3.88
N THR A 132 -4.70 7.69 -2.87
CA THR A 132 -3.93 8.95 -2.97
C THR A 132 -2.82 8.87 -4.01
N GLY A 133 -2.12 7.74 -4.10
CA GLY A 133 -0.99 7.56 -5.01
C GLY A 133 -1.34 7.12 -6.43
N LYS A 134 -2.62 6.83 -6.74
CA LYS A 134 -3.01 6.20 -8.02
C LYS A 134 -2.57 6.99 -9.25
N GLY A 135 -2.74 8.30 -9.24
CA GLY A 135 -2.36 9.18 -10.35
C GLY A 135 -0.86 9.15 -10.61
N LEU A 136 -0.06 9.36 -9.57
CA LEU A 136 1.39 9.36 -9.70
C LEU A 136 1.94 7.98 -10.07
N ALA A 137 1.42 6.91 -9.45
CA ALA A 137 1.81 5.54 -9.77
C ALA A 137 1.52 5.20 -11.25
N ASN A 138 0.39 5.66 -11.80
CA ASN A 138 0.08 5.46 -13.22
C ASN A 138 1.09 6.15 -14.16
N LEU A 139 1.51 7.38 -13.83
CA LEU A 139 2.52 8.11 -14.59
C LEU A 139 3.90 7.44 -14.51
N LEU A 140 4.27 6.95 -13.33
CA LEU A 140 5.55 6.29 -13.07
C LEU A 140 5.55 4.79 -13.44
N LYS A 141 4.45 4.27 -14.00
CA LYS A 141 4.26 2.84 -14.31
C LYS A 141 4.51 1.92 -13.11
N LEU A 142 4.21 2.41 -11.91
CA LEU A 142 4.29 1.65 -10.68
C LEU A 142 3.05 0.78 -10.51
N GLU A 143 3.25 -0.36 -9.89
CA GLU A 143 2.15 -1.22 -9.50
C GLU A 143 1.32 -0.59 -8.38
N VAL A 144 0.00 -0.78 -8.44
CA VAL A 144 -0.93 -0.24 -7.46
C VAL A 144 -1.78 -1.36 -6.85
N PHE A 145 -1.82 -1.41 -5.52
CA PHE A 145 -2.75 -2.23 -4.76
C PHE A 145 -3.80 -1.35 -4.05
N CYS A 146 -4.99 -1.23 -4.64
CA CYS A 146 -6.14 -0.56 -4.00
C CYS A 146 -7.45 -0.99 -4.68
N PRO A 147 -7.91 -2.24 -4.42
CA PRO A 147 -9.04 -2.84 -5.12
C PRO A 147 -10.40 -2.22 -4.77
N TYR A 148 -10.53 -1.64 -3.57
CA TYR A 148 -11.77 -1.01 -3.08
C TYR A 148 -11.82 0.50 -3.30
N GLY A 149 -11.07 1.03 -4.27
CA GLY A 149 -11.20 2.44 -4.65
C GLY A 149 -12.49 2.67 -5.45
N HIS A 150 -13.32 3.62 -5.03
CA HIS A 150 -14.62 3.93 -5.64
C HIS A 150 -14.48 4.92 -6.81
N TYR A 151 -15.36 4.82 -7.80
CA TYR A 151 -15.36 5.64 -9.02
C TYR A 151 -16.12 6.96 -8.84
N SER A 152 -17.22 6.93 -8.08
CA SER A 152 -18.09 8.07 -7.78
C SER A 152 -18.49 8.06 -6.31
N LEU A 153 -19.03 9.17 -5.80
CA LEU A 153 -19.53 9.24 -4.42
C LEU A 153 -20.86 8.46 -4.24
N ASP A 154 -21.58 8.20 -5.34
CA ASP A 154 -22.83 7.44 -5.37
C ASP A 154 -22.63 5.94 -5.20
N SER A 155 -23.48 5.35 -4.35
CA SER A 155 -23.46 4.00 -3.81
C SER A 155 -23.94 2.90 -4.78
N SER A 156 -23.92 3.11 -6.10
CA SER A 156 -24.54 2.17 -7.06
C SER A 156 -23.78 1.95 -8.36
N SER A 157 -22.45 1.82 -8.32
CA SER A 157 -21.69 1.52 -9.55
C SER A 157 -20.54 0.51 -9.34
N ARG A 158 -20.90 -0.71 -8.93
CA ARG A 158 -20.24 -1.90 -9.52
C ARG A 158 -20.91 -2.22 -10.85
N LEU A 159 -20.81 -1.30 -11.82
CA LEU A 159 -21.29 -1.58 -13.17
C LEU A 159 -20.22 -2.41 -13.88
N ASN A 160 -20.58 -3.68 -14.09
CA ASN A 160 -20.12 -4.57 -15.15
C ASN A 160 -19.19 -3.93 -16.17
N VAL A 161 -17.92 -4.35 -16.16
CA VAL A 161 -17.10 -4.33 -17.38
C VAL A 161 -16.46 -5.71 -17.50
N LYS A 162 -17.24 -6.65 -18.05
CA LYS A 162 -16.69 -7.69 -18.93
C LYS A 162 -16.64 -7.05 -20.32
N LEU A 163 -15.43 -6.85 -20.83
CA LEU A 163 -15.10 -6.84 -22.25
C LEU A 163 -13.82 -7.66 -22.40
#